data_AF-A0A3S4YSR3-F1
#
_entry.id   AF-A0A3S4YSR3-F1
#
_cell.length_a   1.000
_cell.length_b   1.000
_cell.length_c   1.000
_cell.angle_alpha   90.00
_cell.angle_beta   90.00
_cell.angle_gamma   90.00
#
_symmetry.space_group_name_H-M   'P 1'
#
loop_
_entity.id
_entity.type
_entity.pdbx_description
1 polymer ?
#
loop_
_entity_poly.entity_id
_entity_poly.type
_entity_poly.pdbx_seq_one_letter_code
_entity_poly.pdbx_strand_id
1 'polypeptide(L)'
;MEKKDFVKNLTYLQSATSLTGKKYRLDKIFDGKIYFTRENKSQSETIYISELFELFTKERVLNTTVAKSYISGRVQSPAVAILNELKLKQNNYLTTVSALADEKEKIFKNETAKKSANNLKDETRFL
;
A
#
# COMPACT_ATOMS: atom_id res chain seq x y z
N MET A 1 11.19 -2.00 7.32
CA MET A 1 10.84 -0.91 6.40
C MET A 1 11.68 0.30 6.77
N GLU A 2 12.42 0.87 5.82
CA GLU A 2 13.25 2.04 6.09
C GLU A 2 12.44 3.34 6.11
N LYS A 3 12.94 4.37 6.81
CA LYS A 3 12.28 5.67 6.90
C LYS A 3 12.13 6.36 5.53
N LYS A 4 13.08 6.16 4.62
CA LYS A 4 13.00 6.71 3.25
C LYS A 4 11.84 6.10 2.47
N ASP A 5 11.67 4.78 2.54
CA ASP A 5 10.53 4.09 1.93
C ASP A 5 9.20 4.51 2.55
N PHE A 6 9.18 4.75 3.86
CA PHE A 6 8.01 5.30 4.54
C PHE A 6 7.58 6.65 3.99
N VAL A 7 8.52 7.58 3.88
CA VAL A 7 8.24 8.91 3.32
C VAL A 7 7.79 8.78 1.86
N LYS A 8 8.47 7.95 1.07
CA LYS A 8 8.08 7.69 -0.32
C LYS A 8 6.65 7.16 -0.41
N ASN A 9 6.28 6.17 0.39
CA ASN A 9 4.92 5.62 0.39
C ASN A 9 3.87 6.64 0.82
N LEU A 10 4.21 7.52 1.78
CA LEU A 10 3.34 8.64 2.17
C LEU A 10 3.15 9.67 1.05
N THR A 11 4.15 9.92 0.20
CA THR A 11 4.00 10.87 -0.92
C THR A 11 2.98 10.41 -1.96
N TYR A 12 2.73 9.10 -2.09
CA TYR A 12 1.70 8.54 -2.98
C TYR A 12 0.30 8.50 -2.34
N LEU A 13 0.17 8.97 -1.09
CA LEU A 13 -1.09 9.04 -0.39
C LEU A 13 -1.72 10.42 -0.60
N GLN A 14 -2.86 10.46 -1.29
CA GLN A 14 -3.58 11.72 -1.57
C GLN A 14 -4.57 12.08 -0.45
N SER A 15 -5.17 11.07 0.17
CA SER A 15 -6.14 11.23 1.24
C SER A 15 -6.14 10.01 2.15
N ALA A 16 -6.73 10.17 3.32
CA ALA A 16 -6.97 9.10 4.28
C ALA A 16 -8.36 9.24 4.88
N THR A 17 -9.03 8.13 5.14
CA THR A 17 -10.36 8.11 5.76
C THR A 17 -10.28 7.44 7.12
N SER A 18 -10.80 8.09 8.15
CA SER A 18 -10.93 7.49 9.48
C SER A 18 -12.01 6.42 9.51
N LEU A 19 -11.97 5.55 10.53
CA LEU A 19 -13.00 4.54 10.78
C LEU A 19 -14.41 5.15 10.92
N THR A 20 -14.52 6.39 11.40
CA THR A 20 -15.80 7.10 11.53
C THR A 20 -16.20 7.87 10.26
N GLY A 21 -15.54 7.65 9.13
CA GLY A 21 -15.85 8.28 7.84
C GLY A 21 -15.31 9.71 7.63
N LYS A 22 -14.63 10.30 8.62
CA LYS A 22 -13.98 11.62 8.43
C LYS A 22 -12.80 11.48 7.48
N LYS A 23 -12.72 12.34 6.46
CA LYS A 23 -11.61 12.34 5.50
C LYS A 23 -10.60 13.43 5.78
N TYR A 24 -9.37 13.12 5.40
CA TYR A 24 -8.21 13.99 5.51
C TYR A 24 -7.53 14.03 4.15
N ARG A 25 -7.36 15.22 3.59
CA ARG A 25 -6.59 15.41 2.36
C ARG A 25 -5.14 15.68 2.74
N LEU A 26 -4.21 14.95 2.15
CA LEU A 26 -2.78 15.20 2.34
C LEU A 26 -2.35 16.23 1.31
N ASP A 27 -1.86 17.37 1.78
CA ASP A 27 -1.57 18.52 0.92
C ASP A 27 -0.11 18.49 0.45
N LYS A 28 0.85 18.33 1.37
CA LYS A 28 2.27 18.23 1.07
C LYS A 28 3.08 17.60 2.19
N ILE A 29 4.27 17.12 1.85
CA ILE A 29 5.29 16.72 2.82
C ILE A 29 6.45 17.71 2.72
N PHE A 30 6.78 18.37 3.82
CA PHE A 30 7.84 19.38 3.86
C PHE A 30 8.42 19.46 5.27
N ASP A 31 9.73 19.65 5.37
CA ASP A 31 10.44 19.87 6.64
C ASP A 31 10.14 18.77 7.70
N GLY A 32 10.17 17.51 7.29
CA GLY A 32 9.91 16.38 8.19
C GLY A 32 8.47 16.30 8.72
N LYS A 33 7.54 17.07 8.16
CA LYS A 33 6.12 17.10 8.54
C LYS A 33 5.22 16.76 7.36
N ILE A 34 4.08 16.17 7.67
CA ILE A 34 2.96 16.03 6.75
C ILE A 34 1.98 17.16 7.02
N TYR A 35 1.64 17.90 5.97
CA TYR A 35 0.58 18.90 5.98
C TYR A 35 -0.69 18.25 5.44
N PHE A 36 -1.77 18.39 6.19
CA PHE A 36 -3.05 17.81 5.80
C PHE A 36 -4.19 18.74 6.19
N THR A 37 -5.32 18.61 5.51
CA THR A 37 -6.53 19.38 5.77
C THR A 37 -7.68 18.43 6.03
N ARG A 38 -8.45 18.66 7.10
CA ARG A 38 -9.68 17.89 7.36
C ARG A 38 -10.74 18.30 6.34
N GLU A 39 -11.52 17.33 5.86
CA GLU A 39 -12.70 17.62 5.04
C GLU A 39 -13.61 18.59 5.81
N ASN A 40 -14.02 19.69 5.16
CA ASN A 40 -14.79 20.81 5.74
C ASN A 40 -14.03 21.76 6.68
N LYS A 41 -12.69 21.73 6.68
CA LYS A 41 -11.85 22.75 7.33
C LYS A 41 -10.98 23.46 6.30
N SER A 42 -10.73 24.74 6.51
CA SER A 42 -9.85 25.54 5.66
C SER A 42 -8.42 25.61 6.18
N GLN A 43 -8.20 25.27 7.45
CA GLN A 43 -6.88 25.31 8.08
C GLN A 43 -6.15 23.98 7.89
N SER A 44 -4.89 24.08 7.48
CA SER A 44 -3.98 22.95 7.41
C SER A 44 -3.42 22.64 8.80
N GLU A 45 -3.36 21.37 9.15
CA GLU A 45 -2.75 20.82 10.35
C GLU A 45 -1.47 20.06 9.97
N THR A 46 -0.60 19.82 10.95
CA THR A 46 0.66 19.12 10.72
C THR A 46 0.86 17.95 11.66
N ILE A 47 1.57 16.93 11.17
CA ILE A 47 2.04 15.78 11.98
C ILE A 47 3.51 15.54 11.65
N TYR A 48 4.32 15.26 12.67
CA TYR A 48 5.72 14.92 12.45
C TYR A 48 5.86 13.51 11.86
N ILE A 49 6.67 13.40 10.81
CA ILE A 49 6.94 12.11 10.15
C ILE A 49 7.68 11.17 11.10
N SER A 50 8.54 11.70 11.98
CA SER A 50 9.24 10.89 12.98
C SER A 50 8.26 10.17 13.90
N GLU A 51 7.27 10.89 14.45
CA GLU A 51 6.26 10.31 15.34
C GLU A 51 5.40 9.27 14.59
N LEU A 52 5.00 9.57 13.35
CA LEU A 52 4.26 8.63 12.51
C LEU A 52 5.05 7.36 12.19
N PHE A 53 6.33 7.51 11.85
CA PHE A 53 7.19 6.39 11.51
C PHE A 53 7.44 5.50 12.73
N GLU A 54 7.65 6.10 13.90
CA GLU A 54 7.84 5.36 15.14
C GLU A 54 6.58 4.55 15.51
N LEU A 55 5.41 5.19 15.49
CA LEU A 55 4.13 4.51 15.70
C LEU A 55 3.91 3.37 14.69
N PHE A 56 4.21 3.62 13.41
CA PHE A 56 4.01 2.63 12.35
C PHE A 56 4.91 1.39 12.50
N THR A 57 6.13 1.58 12.98
CA THR A 57 7.15 0.51 13.07
C THR A 57 7.10 -0.27 14.38
N LYS A 58 6.76 0.39 15.49
CA LYS A 58 6.71 -0.24 16.82
C LYS A 58 5.38 -0.92 17.11
N GLU A 59 4.27 -0.40 16.59
CA GLU A 59 2.94 -0.86 16.97
C GLU A 59 2.28 -1.73 15.90
N ARG A 60 1.84 -2.92 16.31
CA ARG A 60 1.10 -3.83 15.43
C ARG A 60 -0.30 -3.30 15.15
N VAL A 61 -0.98 -2.83 16.21
CA VAL A 61 -2.37 -2.33 16.16
C VAL A 61 -2.36 -0.81 16.20
N LEU A 62 -3.04 -0.19 15.25
CA LEU A 62 -3.13 1.26 15.13
C LEU A 62 -4.52 1.73 15.56
N ASN A 63 -4.58 2.37 16.73
CA ASN A 63 -5.79 3.04 17.22
C ASN A 63 -5.42 4.35 17.92
N THR A 64 -6.43 5.17 18.20
CA THR A 64 -6.22 6.51 18.77
C THR A 64 -5.68 6.48 20.20
N THR A 65 -5.94 5.42 20.97
CA THR A 65 -5.39 5.24 22.32
C THR A 65 -3.89 5.04 22.28
N VAL A 66 -3.41 4.14 21.42
CA VAL A 66 -1.97 3.89 21.22
C VAL A 66 -1.29 5.13 20.63
N ALA A 67 -1.92 5.78 19.66
CA ALA A 67 -1.37 6.97 19.02
C ALA A 67 -1.11 8.13 20.00
N LYS A 68 -1.83 8.23 21.13
CA LYS A 68 -1.57 9.27 22.15
C LYS A 68 -0.18 9.18 22.77
N SER A 69 0.44 7.99 22.80
CA SER A 69 1.78 7.81 23.35
C SER A 69 2.90 8.25 22.42
N TYR A 70 2.59 8.46 21.12
CA TYR A 70 3.57 8.77 20.08
C TYR A 70 3.32 10.13 19.43
N ILE A 71 2.05 10.48 19.24
CA ILE A 71 1.61 11.63 18.46
C ILE A 71 1.19 12.73 19.41
N SER A 72 1.96 13.81 19.40
CA SER A 72 1.66 15.02 20.16
C SER A 72 0.45 15.79 19.58
N GLY A 73 -0.17 16.66 20.38
CA GLY A 73 -1.23 17.55 19.92
C GLY A 73 -2.63 16.91 19.81
N ARG A 74 -3.45 17.40 18.86
CA ARG A 74 -4.85 16.93 18.63
C ARG A 74 -5.02 16.18 17.30
N VAL A 75 -3.94 15.56 16.83
CA VAL A 75 -3.85 14.94 15.50
C VAL A 75 -3.75 13.40 15.54
N GLN A 76 -4.10 12.77 16.67
CA GLN A 76 -4.06 11.30 16.81
C GLN A 76 -5.01 10.58 15.85
N SER A 77 -6.25 11.07 15.69
CA SER A 77 -7.21 10.45 14.77
C SER A 77 -6.78 10.57 13.29
N PRO A 78 -6.35 11.75 12.81
CA PRO A 78 -5.70 11.87 11.50
C PRO A 78 -4.48 10.95 11.33
N ALA A 79 -3.58 10.89 12.31
CA ALA A 79 -2.40 10.03 12.26
C ALA A 79 -2.77 8.56 12.04
N VAL A 80 -3.71 8.04 12.83
CA VAL A 80 -4.18 6.65 12.72
C VAL A 80 -4.82 6.39 11.35
N ALA A 81 -5.62 7.33 10.84
CA ALA A 81 -6.24 7.19 9.52
C ALA A 81 -5.19 7.10 8.41
N ILE A 82 -4.19 7.99 8.42
CA ILE A 82 -3.09 8.01 7.45
C ILE A 82 -2.32 6.68 7.47
N LEU A 83 -1.97 6.18 8.66
CA LEU A 83 -1.21 4.93 8.78
C LEU A 83 -2.03 3.70 8.37
N ASN A 84 -3.33 3.68 8.67
CA ASN A 84 -4.20 2.58 8.23
C ASN A 84 -4.36 2.57 6.70
N GLU A 85 -4.55 3.74 6.09
CA GLU A 85 -4.59 3.86 4.63
C GLU A 85 -3.27 3.38 3.98
N LEU A 86 -2.14 3.71 4.60
CA LEU A 86 -0.83 3.23 4.16
C LEU A 86 -0.71 1.70 4.22
N LYS A 87 -1.16 1.06 5.31
CA LYS A 87 -1.19 -0.40 5.45
C LYS A 87 -2.10 -1.05 4.40
N LEU A 88 -3.27 -0.46 4.15
CA LEU A 88 -4.20 -0.96 3.13
C LEU A 88 -3.58 -0.94 1.73
N LYS A 89 -2.92 0.16 1.35
CA LYS A 89 -2.22 0.25 0.05
C LYS A 89 -1.08 -0.76 -0.09
N GLN A 90 -0.31 -1.00 0.99
CA GLN A 90 0.74 -2.01 0.98
C GLN A 90 0.18 -3.42 0.79
N ASN A 91 -0.90 -3.76 1.49
CA ASN A 91 -1.54 -5.06 1.37
C ASN A 91 -2.13 -5.27 -0.04
N ASN A 92 -2.80 -4.25 -0.59
CA ASN A 92 -3.37 -4.33 -1.94
C ASN A 92 -2.30 -4.53 -3.02
N TYR A 93 -1.12 -3.91 -2.88
CA TYR A 93 -0.01 -4.14 -3.78
C TYR A 93 0.52 -5.58 -3.70
N LEU A 94 0.60 -6.17 -2.50
CA LEU A 94 1.02 -7.56 -2.35
C LEU A 94 0.02 -8.52 -2.99
N THR A 95 -1.29 -8.27 -2.84
CA THR A 95 -2.34 -9.09 -3.45
C THR A 95 -2.35 -8.99 -4.98
N THR A 96 -2.10 -7.80 -5.56
CA THR A 96 -2.03 -7.68 -7.02
C THR A 96 -0.79 -8.34 -7.59
N VAL A 97 0.37 -8.25 -6.92
CA VAL A 97 1.60 -8.92 -7.37
C VAL A 97 1.49 -10.43 -7.28
N SER A 98 0.87 -10.99 -6.23
CA SER A 98 0.62 -12.43 -6.15
C SER A 98 -0.33 -12.90 -7.25
N ALA A 99 -1.42 -12.18 -7.51
CA ALA A 99 -2.36 -12.52 -8.58
C ALA A 99 -1.70 -12.48 -9.98
N LEU A 100 -0.83 -11.49 -10.24
CA LEU A 100 -0.08 -11.38 -11.49
C LEU A 100 0.99 -12.46 -11.64
N ALA A 101 1.58 -12.94 -10.55
CA ALA A 101 2.54 -14.05 -10.57
C ALA A 101 1.83 -15.38 -10.91
N ASP A 102 0.64 -15.61 -10.35
CA ASP A 102 -0.18 -16.79 -10.63
C ASP A 102 -0.68 -16.82 -12.10
N GLU A 103 -0.97 -15.67 -12.69
CA GLU A 103 -1.31 -15.57 -14.12
C GLU A 103 -0.11 -15.84 -15.03
N LYS A 104 1.09 -15.37 -14.66
CA LYS A 104 2.32 -15.65 -15.42
C LYS A 104 2.69 -17.13 -15.41
N GLU A 105 2.47 -17.85 -14.31
CA GLU A 105 2.64 -19.32 -14.28
C GLU A 105 1.65 -20.06 -15.19
N LYS A 106 0.40 -19.58 -15.30
CA LYS A 106 -0.59 -20.16 -16.22
C LYS A 106 -0.24 -19.93 -17.69
N ILE A 107 0.30 -18.76 -18.02
CA ILE A 107 0.74 -18.43 -19.39
C ILE A 107 1.96 -19.28 -19.77
N PHE A 108 2.94 -19.45 -18.87
CA PHE A 108 4.13 -20.26 -19.14
C PHE A 108 3.83 -21.75 -19.35
N LYS A 109 2.87 -22.32 -18.61
CA LYS A 109 2.43 -23.72 -18.80
C LYS A 109 1.70 -23.95 -20.13
N ASN A 110 0.98 -22.94 -20.64
CA ASN A 110 0.24 -23.03 -21.90
C ASN A 110 1.14 -22.84 -23.14
N GLU A 111 2.27 -22.13 -23.03
CA GLU A 111 3.23 -21.99 -24.15
C GLU A 111 4.07 -23.25 -24.38
N THR A 112 4.38 -24.04 -23.34
CA THR A 112 5.10 -25.31 -23.50
C THR A 112 4.26 -26.42 -24.14
N ALA A 113 2.92 -26.33 -24.14
CA ALA A 113 2.05 -27.36 -24.72
C ALA A 113 1.85 -27.23 -26.24
N LYS A 114 2.24 -26.11 -26.86
CA LYS A 114 1.94 -25.84 -28.29
C LYS A 114 3.06 -26.20 -29.27
N LYS A 115 4.21 -26.72 -28.81
CA LYS A 115 5.40 -26.96 -29.65
C LYS A 115 5.76 -28.43 -29.91
N SER A 116 4.88 -29.38 -29.62
CA SER A 116 5.11 -30.81 -29.92
C SER A 116 3.90 -31.48 -30.59
N ALA A 117 3.51 -30.98 -31.76
CA ALA A 117 2.57 -31.68 -32.65
C ALA A 117 2.93 -31.37 -34.11
N ASN A 118 4.11 -31.82 -34.54
CA ASN A 118 4.42 -32.05 -35.94
C ASN A 118 5.71 -32.88 -36.00
N ASN A 119 5.56 -34.20 -35.93
CA ASN A 119 6.40 -35.17 -36.64
C ASN A 119 5.80 -36.57 -36.46
N LEU A 120 5.94 -37.37 -37.52
CA LEU A 120 5.54 -38.78 -37.70
C LEU A 120 4.08 -39.06 -38.07
N LYS A 121 3.81 -38.98 -39.38
CA LYS A 121 3.08 -40.04 -40.08
C LYS A 121 3.77 -40.28 -41.42
N ASP A 122 4.68 -41.25 -41.45
CA ASP A 122 4.98 -41.95 -42.70
C ASP A 122 5.48 -43.36 -42.38
N GLU A 123 4.54 -44.25 -42.03
CA GLU A 123 4.73 -45.70 -42.09
C GLU A 123 3.37 -46.37 -42.34
N THR A 124 3.06 -46.69 -43.61
CA THR A 124 2.26 -47.87 -43.92
C THR A 124 2.84 -48.62 -45.11
N ARG A 125 3.16 -49.88 -44.82
CA ARG A 125 3.78 -50.95 -45.60
C ARG A 125 3.07 -51.32 -46.91
N PHE A 126 3.89 -51.73 -47.88
CA PHE A 126 3.75 -52.81 -48.88
C PHE A 126 2.38 -53.50 -49.05
N LEU A 127 1.90 -53.50 -50.30
CA LEU A 127 1.62 -54.68 -51.12
C LEU A 127 1.92 -54.36 -52.60
#